data_AF-A0A933ZS67-F1
#
_entry.id   AF-A0A933ZS67-F1
#
_cell.length_a   1.000
_cell.length_b   1.000
_cell.length_c   1.000
_cell.angle_alpha   90.00
_cell.angle_beta   90.00
_cell.angle_gamma   90.00
#
_symmetry.space_group_name_H-M   'P 1'
#
loop_
_entity.id
_entity.type
_entity.pdbx_description
1 polymer ?
#
loop_
_entity_poly.entity_id
_entity_poly.type
_entity_poly.pdbx_seq_one_letter_code
_entity_poly.pdbx_strand_id
1 'polypeptide(L)'
;MRGLFGFFATARSALVSSLHASRLPTTQEVRTMSQREAMSRFLIALPLLLIPLVAAGQSEPEMATHEAAVLSIEPTLTDVPIVVKVDQVQVTANIRKVLGIWSPDPSCGSNIPTQPIATFELKQPMPEGFTVALDRCGLLLVRENEVFSSCSNPAIDDLAGGWKPGKYEIYPIYDLPKTLDFEIEFFNSKQPAKLSDKTPRVSIGKKLEKPLLVDVVLQPSRRILRERHAGEGCRAALPSAPDLIVSIERPIPGLVIRPLRTPKPVTMRVECLDSPGRRKFCVKNEAPIGSEYSPSYQVESEMHFKKMDDGEFGISLGSADASDTFKVTLMLFDDSTAFDPLFAIVPEGELTLDQRAIPFHFPQLDVRRVRIGTYAGASLAARLFGAAPSSLFVYPKLDLDGEIARALDSANEAFPKKGEPLLILEENRDRVSALAADGLRFDIKKSHLLLAADGGPAPLAAPRPLKKDASWEMVSAMAPPSAKKVKDAYDAREDKFQSCVNRVWAPYGARLDGAIWTISTAGQQDVSIESPRARKIRNEGNAAVRKACGSEESRKTDQEATRVKLLAAIEKERLVLFDAAKPKP
;
A
#
# COMPACT_ATOMS: atom_id res chain seq x y z
N MET A 1 -46.33 -37.95 -33.67
CA MET A 1 -46.96 -37.25 -32.53
C MET A 1 -46.13 -37.53 -31.29
N ARG A 2 -45.85 -36.49 -30.49
CA ARG A 2 -45.46 -36.49 -29.06
C ARG A 2 -44.41 -37.48 -28.52
N GLY A 3 -43.45 -36.90 -27.80
CA GLY A 3 -42.81 -37.51 -26.63
C GLY A 3 -41.63 -38.44 -26.97
N LEU A 4 -40.63 -38.64 -26.13
CA LEU A 4 -40.46 -38.31 -24.73
C LEU A 4 -38.95 -38.42 -24.45
N PHE A 5 -38.40 -37.47 -23.70
CA PHE A 5 -37.07 -37.56 -23.12
C PHE A 5 -37.14 -38.32 -21.79
N GLY A 6 -36.11 -39.13 -21.51
CA GLY A 6 -35.71 -39.52 -20.16
C GLY A 6 -35.46 -41.02 -19.98
N PHE A 7 -34.25 -41.41 -19.57
CA PHE A 7 -33.89 -41.76 -18.19
C PHE A 7 -32.54 -42.52 -18.13
N PHE A 8 -31.66 -42.08 -17.21
CA PHE A 8 -30.73 -42.81 -16.32
C PHE A 8 -29.71 -43.80 -16.93
N ALA A 9 -28.40 -43.57 -16.77
CA ALA A 9 -27.54 -43.67 -15.57
C ALA A 9 -26.72 -44.98 -15.60
N THR A 10 -25.43 -44.91 -15.29
CA THR A 10 -24.77 -45.75 -14.26
C THR A 10 -23.25 -45.54 -14.22
N ALA A 11 -22.74 -45.73 -13.01
CA ALA A 11 -21.42 -45.50 -12.49
C ALA A 11 -20.32 -46.42 -13.05
N ARG A 12 -19.06 -46.02 -12.89
CA ARG A 12 -17.94 -46.95 -12.66
C ARG A 12 -16.98 -46.44 -11.60
N SER A 13 -16.81 -47.27 -10.59
CA SER A 13 -15.82 -47.21 -9.52
C SER A 13 -14.50 -47.88 -9.91
N ALA A 14 -13.42 -47.38 -9.29
CA ALA A 14 -12.31 -48.10 -8.62
C ALA A 14 -11.43 -49.13 -9.37
N LEU A 15 -10.10 -48.93 -9.27
CA LEU A 15 -9.07 -49.75 -8.61
C LEU A 15 -7.69 -49.41 -9.24
N VAL A 16 -6.70 -48.85 -8.52
CA VAL A 16 -5.75 -49.44 -7.53
C VAL A 16 -4.45 -49.98 -8.16
N SER A 17 -3.34 -49.39 -7.67
CA SER A 17 -2.02 -49.98 -7.37
C SER A 17 -0.81 -49.98 -8.33
N SER A 18 0.26 -49.36 -7.80
CA SER A 18 1.64 -49.87 -7.68
C SER A 18 2.59 -49.64 -8.88
N LEU A 19 3.91 -49.46 -8.78
CA LEU A 19 4.92 -49.48 -7.70
C LEU A 19 6.30 -49.11 -8.36
N HIS A 20 7.33 -48.89 -7.54
CA HIS A 20 8.78 -48.67 -7.82
C HIS A 20 9.22 -47.23 -8.13
N ALA A 21 9.92 -46.48 -7.28
CA ALA A 21 11.03 -46.70 -6.32
C ALA A 21 12.43 -46.73 -6.97
N SER A 22 13.19 -45.66 -6.76
CA SER A 22 14.66 -45.62 -6.58
C SER A 22 15.09 -44.15 -6.42
N ARG A 23 16.12 -43.74 -5.68
CA ARG A 23 16.89 -44.26 -4.53
C ARG A 23 17.72 -43.05 -4.05
N LEU A 24 17.79 -42.84 -2.74
CA LEU A 24 18.76 -41.95 -2.08
C LEU A 24 20.21 -42.45 -2.26
N PRO A 25 21.21 -41.59 -1.99
CA PRO A 25 22.38 -42.05 -1.25
C PRO A 25 22.54 -41.30 0.08
N THR A 26 22.71 -42.08 1.14
CA THR A 26 23.20 -41.72 2.47
C THR A 26 24.46 -42.53 2.77
N THR A 27 25.55 -41.86 3.14
CA THR A 27 26.59 -42.22 4.13
C THR A 27 27.64 -41.09 4.07
N GLN A 28 27.86 -40.23 5.07
CA GLN A 28 28.31 -40.39 6.47
C GLN A 28 29.81 -40.71 6.60
N GLU A 29 30.58 -39.77 7.17
CA GLU A 29 31.63 -39.92 8.21
C GLU A 29 32.30 -38.54 8.44
N VAL A 30 32.08 -37.85 9.57
CA VAL A 30 32.74 -37.98 10.88
C VAL A 30 34.23 -37.64 10.86
N ARG A 31 34.59 -36.48 11.44
CA ARG A 31 35.79 -36.35 12.27
C ARG A 31 35.63 -35.22 13.30
N THR A 32 35.58 -35.63 14.55
CA THR A 32 35.71 -34.81 15.76
C THR A 32 37.14 -34.91 16.31
N MET A 33 37.47 -33.95 17.18
CA MET A 33 38.52 -33.96 18.23
C MET A 33 40.01 -33.81 17.85
N SER A 34 40.64 -32.75 18.39
CA SER A 34 41.58 -32.82 19.53
C SER A 34 42.37 -31.50 19.63
N GLN A 35 42.11 -30.62 20.60
CA GLN A 35 42.79 -30.52 21.90
C GLN A 35 44.32 -30.38 21.87
N ARG A 36 44.74 -29.19 22.33
CA ARG A 36 45.75 -28.87 23.37
C ARG A 36 47.22 -29.33 23.24
N GLU A 37 48.06 -28.31 23.52
CA GLU A 37 49.34 -28.33 24.25
C GLU A 37 50.63 -28.66 23.48
N ALA A 38 51.50 -27.64 23.39
CA ALA A 38 52.91 -27.76 23.72
C ALA A 38 53.49 -26.39 24.12
N MET A 39 53.76 -26.22 25.42
CA MET A 39 54.74 -25.26 25.94
C MET A 39 56.15 -25.70 25.54
N SER A 40 56.99 -24.79 25.05
CA SER A 40 58.33 -24.55 25.64
C SER A 40 59.17 -23.53 24.86
N ARG A 41 59.65 -22.55 25.63
CA ARG A 41 61.02 -21.99 25.60
C ARG A 41 61.44 -21.23 24.33
N PHE A 42 61.45 -19.91 24.42
CA PHE A 42 62.68 -19.15 24.16
C PHE A 42 62.76 -17.95 25.09
N LEU A 43 63.82 -17.96 25.90
CA LEU A 43 64.22 -16.96 26.88
C LEU A 43 65.31 -16.14 26.18
N ILE A 44 65.04 -14.91 25.76
CA ILE A 44 66.11 -13.94 25.43
C ILE A 44 65.70 -12.56 25.97
N ALA A 45 66.71 -11.96 26.61
CA ALA A 45 66.76 -10.80 27.47
C ALA A 45 66.16 -9.48 26.92
N LEU A 46 65.71 -8.69 27.90
CA LEU A 46 65.49 -7.24 27.88
C LEU A 46 66.74 -6.47 27.33
N PRO A 47 66.55 -5.26 26.79
CA PRO A 47 66.72 -4.11 27.68
C PRO A 47 65.63 -3.04 27.56
N LEU A 48 65.38 -2.45 28.74
CA LEU A 48 64.64 -1.24 29.05
C LEU A 48 64.72 -0.14 27.97
N LEU A 49 63.54 0.33 27.54
CA LEU A 49 63.34 1.69 27.07
C LEU A 49 62.09 2.25 27.77
N LEU A 50 62.33 3.15 28.70
CA LEU A 50 61.34 4.02 29.34
C LEU A 50 60.70 4.90 28.25
N ILE A 51 59.43 4.65 27.94
CA ILE A 51 58.54 5.58 27.25
C ILE A 51 57.38 5.84 28.21
N PRO A 52 57.04 7.10 28.53
CA PRO A 52 55.91 7.39 29.40
C PRO A 52 54.62 6.98 28.68
N LEU A 53 53.90 6.00 29.24
CA LEU A 53 52.51 5.76 28.91
C LEU A 53 51.72 7.00 29.38
N VAL A 54 51.33 7.84 28.43
CA VAL A 54 50.16 8.70 28.60
C VAL A 54 48.99 7.74 28.79
N ALA A 55 48.43 7.73 30.00
CA ALA A 55 47.17 7.07 30.25
C ALA A 55 46.13 7.69 29.31
N ALA A 56 45.77 6.95 28.26
CA ALA A 56 44.52 7.21 27.56
C ALA A 56 43.41 6.94 28.59
N GLY A 57 43.01 7.99 29.30
CA GLY A 57 41.75 8.00 30.01
C GLY A 57 40.68 7.68 28.99
N GLN A 58 40.07 6.51 29.10
CA GLN A 58 38.72 6.32 28.61
C GLN A 58 37.87 7.32 29.41
N SER A 59 37.67 8.50 28.85
CA SER A 59 36.57 9.36 29.28
C SER A 59 35.31 8.52 29.07
N GLU A 60 34.67 8.13 30.16
CA GLU A 60 33.28 7.69 30.13
C GLU A 60 32.50 8.68 29.26
N PRO A 61 31.64 8.22 28.34
CA PRO A 61 30.79 9.13 27.61
C PRO A 61 30.03 9.95 28.65
N GLU A 62 30.23 11.27 28.59
CA GLU A 62 29.56 12.26 29.42
C GLU A 62 28.05 11.96 29.38
N MET A 63 27.53 11.42 30.48
CA MET A 63 26.12 11.04 30.58
C MET A 63 25.31 12.31 30.45
N ALA A 64 24.63 12.50 29.31
CA ALA A 64 23.65 13.56 29.16
C ALA A 64 22.54 13.31 30.19
N THR A 65 22.53 14.09 31.26
CA THR A 65 21.47 14.12 32.25
C THR A 65 20.26 14.83 31.63
N HIS A 66 19.17 14.12 31.43
CA HIS A 66 17.86 14.76 31.24
C HIS A 66 17.32 15.09 32.64
N GLU A 67 16.74 16.27 32.83
CA GLU A 67 16.11 16.64 34.09
C GLU A 67 14.75 15.92 34.15
N ALA A 68 14.53 15.07 35.16
CA ALA A 68 13.29 14.33 35.31
C ALA A 68 12.08 15.28 35.39
N ALA A 69 11.05 15.07 34.57
CA ALA A 69 9.85 15.89 34.63
C ALA A 69 9.15 15.70 35.98
N VAL A 70 9.09 16.74 36.81
CA VAL A 70 8.36 16.70 38.09
C VAL A 70 6.91 17.10 37.83
N LEU A 71 5.99 16.15 38.00
CA LEU A 71 4.56 16.34 37.75
C LEU A 71 3.79 16.34 39.06
N SER A 72 3.16 17.46 39.41
CA SER A 72 2.17 17.47 40.49
C SER A 72 0.82 17.10 39.91
N ILE A 73 0.32 15.89 40.18
CA ILE A 73 -0.99 15.44 39.73
C ILE A 73 -2.02 15.73 40.82
N GLU A 74 -2.99 16.58 40.54
CA GLU A 74 -4.10 16.79 41.47
C GLU A 74 -5.03 15.57 41.51
N PRO A 75 -5.63 15.24 42.66
CA PRO A 75 -6.40 14.00 42.82
C PRO A 75 -7.70 13.89 42.01
N THR A 76 -8.14 14.97 41.39
CA THR A 76 -9.29 14.99 40.50
C THR A 76 -8.80 14.79 39.07
N LEU A 77 -8.69 13.53 38.65
CA LEU A 77 -8.71 13.23 37.22
C LEU A 77 -10.02 13.78 36.64
N THR A 78 -9.90 14.74 35.73
CA THR A 78 -11.01 15.21 34.91
C THR A 78 -11.45 14.12 33.91
N ASP A 79 -12.58 14.32 33.23
CA ASP A 79 -13.01 13.49 32.09
C ASP A 79 -12.00 13.47 30.91
N VAL A 80 -10.92 14.26 31.00
CA VAL A 80 -9.84 14.40 30.02
C VAL A 80 -8.54 13.82 30.59
N PRO A 81 -7.83 12.94 29.86
CA PRO A 81 -6.50 12.45 30.25
C PRO A 81 -5.49 13.57 30.43
N ILE A 82 -4.61 13.43 31.42
CA ILE A 82 -3.43 14.28 31.56
C ILE A 82 -2.29 13.65 30.77
N VAL A 83 -1.67 14.41 29.87
CA VAL A 83 -0.65 13.94 28.94
C VAL A 83 0.63 14.75 29.12
N VAL A 84 1.78 14.08 29.22
CA VAL A 84 3.09 14.69 29.42
C VAL A 84 4.10 14.07 28.46
N LYS A 85 4.84 14.91 27.74
CA LYS A 85 5.91 14.50 26.84
C LYS A 85 7.28 14.70 27.48
N VAL A 86 8.17 13.75 27.24
CA VAL A 86 9.56 13.75 27.71
C VAL A 86 10.45 13.32 26.54
N ASP A 87 11.23 14.26 26.02
CA ASP A 87 12.05 14.04 24.83
C ASP A 87 13.46 13.55 25.19
N GLN A 88 14.09 12.82 24.27
CA GLN A 88 15.50 12.42 24.29
C GLN A 88 15.95 11.61 25.52
N VAL A 89 15.09 10.73 26.02
CA VAL A 89 15.42 9.84 27.13
C VAL A 89 16.39 8.76 26.68
N GLN A 90 17.52 8.66 27.38
CA GLN A 90 18.51 7.60 27.16
C GLN A 90 18.19 6.37 28.00
N VAL A 91 17.77 5.29 27.35
CA VAL A 91 17.52 3.98 27.98
C VAL A 91 18.75 3.11 27.77
N THR A 92 19.69 3.11 28.72
CA THR A 92 21.00 2.45 28.54
C THR A 92 21.48 1.65 29.74
N ALA A 93 20.83 1.80 30.91
CA ALA A 93 21.28 1.21 32.15
C ALA A 93 20.51 -0.06 32.49
N ASN A 94 21.19 -1.07 33.01
CA ASN A 94 20.52 -2.30 33.42
C ASN A 94 19.65 -2.05 34.67
N ILE A 95 18.42 -2.58 34.69
CA ILE A 95 17.44 -2.44 35.79
C ILE A 95 18.07 -2.72 37.17
N ARG A 96 18.83 -3.83 37.29
CA ARG A 96 19.45 -4.23 38.56
C ARG A 96 20.53 -3.24 39.03
N LYS A 97 21.16 -2.50 38.11
CA LYS A 97 22.15 -1.47 38.46
C LYS A 97 21.49 -0.20 39.00
N VAL A 98 20.29 0.12 38.52
CA VAL A 98 19.57 1.34 38.89
C VAL A 98 18.70 1.13 40.13
N LEU A 99 17.94 0.03 40.18
CA LEU A 99 16.99 -0.27 41.25
C LEU A 99 17.53 -1.27 42.30
N GLY A 100 18.74 -1.81 42.09
CA GLY A 100 19.42 -2.70 43.04
C GLY A 100 19.00 -4.18 42.95
N ILE A 101 19.50 -4.98 43.89
CA ILE A 101 19.38 -6.46 43.91
C ILE A 101 17.94 -6.95 44.09
N TRP A 102 17.04 -6.11 44.60
CA TRP A 102 15.63 -6.44 44.85
C TRP A 102 14.69 -6.08 43.70
N SER A 103 15.23 -5.53 42.59
CA SER A 103 14.42 -5.22 41.43
C SER A 103 13.81 -6.49 40.84
N PRO A 104 12.53 -6.49 40.42
CA PRO A 104 12.00 -7.58 39.62
C PRO A 104 12.90 -7.79 38.39
N ASP A 105 13.05 -9.03 37.94
CA ASP A 105 13.72 -9.37 36.69
C ASP A 105 12.64 -9.56 35.61
N PRO A 106 12.14 -8.48 34.99
CA PRO A 106 11.08 -8.58 34.01
C PRO A 106 11.57 -9.34 32.78
N SER A 107 10.77 -10.28 32.28
CA SER A 107 11.06 -11.04 31.07
C SER A 107 11.03 -10.23 29.77
N CYS A 108 10.83 -8.91 29.84
CA CYS A 108 10.46 -8.02 28.73
C CYS A 108 11.44 -6.87 28.49
N GLY A 109 12.67 -7.02 28.96
CA GLY A 109 13.74 -6.04 28.76
C GLY A 109 14.52 -5.79 30.03
N SER A 110 15.81 -5.48 29.87
CA SER A 110 16.72 -5.31 30.99
C SER A 110 17.23 -3.88 31.14
N ASN A 111 16.89 -2.98 30.21
CA ASN A 111 17.42 -1.62 30.17
C ASN A 111 16.35 -0.59 30.54
N ILE A 112 16.72 0.35 31.39
CA ILE A 112 15.95 1.53 31.83
C ILE A 112 16.87 2.77 31.80
N PRO A 113 16.34 4.00 31.86
CA PRO A 113 17.16 5.18 32.09
C PRO A 113 17.79 5.16 33.49
N THR A 114 18.90 5.87 33.65
CA THR A 114 19.62 6.01 34.93
C THR A 114 18.85 6.85 35.96
N GLN A 115 17.85 7.62 35.50
CA GLN A 115 16.96 8.47 36.30
C GLN A 115 15.52 8.25 35.83
N PRO A 116 14.51 8.51 36.67
CA PRO A 116 13.12 8.40 36.24
C PRO A 116 12.81 9.47 35.19
N ILE A 117 12.04 9.11 34.16
CA ILE A 117 11.66 10.07 33.11
C ILE A 117 10.67 11.11 33.62
N ALA A 118 9.87 10.73 34.61
CA ALA A 118 9.00 11.61 35.34
C ALA A 118 8.73 11.09 36.74
N THR A 119 8.27 12.00 37.60
CA THR A 119 7.77 11.66 38.93
C THR A 119 6.42 12.31 39.16
N PHE A 120 5.53 11.63 39.88
CA PHE A 120 4.25 12.20 40.29
C PHE A 120 3.91 11.89 41.74
N GLU A 121 3.18 12.79 42.40
CA GLU A 121 2.79 12.63 43.80
C GLU A 121 1.28 12.51 43.93
N LEU A 122 0.82 11.44 44.59
CA LEU A 122 -0.57 11.26 44.95
C LEU A 122 -0.78 11.77 46.38
N LYS A 123 -1.64 12.79 46.55
CA LYS A 123 -1.99 13.34 47.87
C LYS A 123 -3.04 12.51 48.62
N GLN A 124 -3.82 11.71 47.89
CA GLN A 124 -4.87 10.85 48.42
C GLN A 124 -4.96 9.57 47.56
N PRO A 125 -5.62 8.48 48.05
CA PRO A 125 -5.85 7.30 47.24
C PRO A 125 -6.63 7.64 45.96
N MET A 126 -6.28 7.00 44.85
CA MET A 126 -6.98 7.21 43.57
C MET A 126 -8.17 6.25 43.43
N PRO A 127 -9.24 6.65 42.72
CA PRO A 127 -10.37 5.78 42.46
C PRO A 127 -9.97 4.55 41.65
N GLU A 128 -10.82 3.52 41.71
CA GLU A 128 -10.69 2.32 40.90
C GLU A 128 -10.64 2.68 39.41
N GLY A 129 -9.66 2.13 38.68
CA GLY A 129 -9.44 2.44 37.27
C GLY A 129 -8.47 3.58 36.97
N PHE A 130 -7.83 4.20 37.97
CA PHE A 130 -6.71 5.13 37.71
C PHE A 130 -5.55 4.43 37.01
N THR A 131 -5.19 4.89 35.82
CA THR A 131 -4.14 4.28 35.00
C THR A 131 -2.99 5.25 34.78
N VAL A 132 -1.76 4.72 34.83
CA VAL A 132 -0.56 5.35 34.30
C VAL A 132 -0.09 4.57 33.08
N ALA A 133 0.13 5.24 31.95
CA ALA A 133 0.57 4.61 30.70
C ALA A 133 1.75 5.34 30.07
N LEU A 134 2.60 4.57 29.36
CA LEU A 134 3.62 5.11 28.45
C LEU A 134 3.14 5.13 26.99
N ASP A 135 4.04 5.22 26.02
CA ASP A 135 3.66 5.30 24.61
C ASP A 135 4.16 4.14 23.73
N ARG A 136 5.33 3.56 24.03
CA ARG A 136 5.91 2.48 23.20
C ARG A 136 6.50 1.27 23.95
N CYS A 137 6.55 1.27 25.28
CA CYS A 137 7.41 0.35 26.03
C CYS A 137 6.81 -0.14 27.35
N GLY A 138 7.33 -1.24 27.90
CA GLY A 138 7.00 -1.68 29.26
C GLY A 138 7.25 -0.58 30.29
N LEU A 139 6.56 -0.65 31.41
CA LEU A 139 6.57 0.39 32.44
C LEU A 139 6.97 -0.18 33.80
N LEU A 140 7.89 0.49 34.47
CA LEU A 140 8.17 0.35 35.89
C LEU A 140 7.70 1.60 36.63
N LEU A 141 6.95 1.38 37.71
CA LEU A 141 6.64 2.40 38.70
C LEU A 141 7.34 2.04 40.01
N VAL A 142 8.04 3.01 40.59
CA VAL A 142 8.67 2.85 41.90
C VAL A 142 8.01 3.79 42.89
N ARG A 143 7.55 3.26 44.02
CA ARG A 143 7.08 4.04 45.16
C ARG A 143 7.81 3.58 46.40
N GLU A 144 8.64 4.44 46.98
CA GLU A 144 9.51 4.10 48.11
C GLU A 144 10.35 2.85 47.80
N ASN A 145 10.04 1.70 48.43
CA ASN A 145 10.72 0.42 48.19
C ASN A 145 9.86 -0.60 47.42
N GLU A 146 8.70 -0.19 46.92
CA GLU A 146 7.80 -1.03 46.13
C GLU A 146 7.99 -0.76 44.64
N VAL A 147 8.14 -1.84 43.86
CA VAL A 147 8.28 -1.79 42.41
C VAL A 147 7.09 -2.48 41.76
N PHE A 148 6.40 -1.75 40.89
CA PHE A 148 5.31 -2.25 40.06
C PHE A 148 5.77 -2.30 38.62
N SER A 149 5.59 -3.43 37.95
CA SER A 149 6.08 -3.63 36.59
C SER A 149 4.96 -4.12 35.70
N SER A 150 4.90 -3.62 34.47
CA SER A 150 4.07 -4.19 33.43
C SER A 150 4.85 -4.31 32.12
N CYS A 151 4.92 -5.55 31.63
CA CYS A 151 5.83 -5.98 30.57
C CYS A 151 5.17 -6.04 29.19
N SER A 152 4.04 -6.75 29.12
CA SER A 152 3.25 -6.93 27.91
C SER A 152 2.20 -5.84 27.75
N ASN A 153 1.81 -5.19 28.85
CA ASN A 153 0.95 -4.02 28.84
C ASN A 153 1.77 -2.79 29.25
N PRO A 154 2.00 -1.84 28.38
CA PRO A 154 2.79 -0.64 28.70
C PRO A 154 2.02 0.40 29.56
N ALA A 155 1.04 -0.07 30.33
CA ALA A 155 0.20 0.67 31.27
C ALA A 155 -0.02 -0.14 32.56
N ILE A 156 -0.32 0.57 33.65
CA ILE A 156 -0.65 0.01 34.96
C ILE A 156 -1.97 0.64 35.41
N ASP A 157 -3.04 -0.18 35.47
CA ASP A 157 -4.43 0.28 35.65
C ASP A 157 -4.96 0.13 37.09
N ASP A 158 -4.48 -0.88 37.82
CA ASP A 158 -4.90 -1.15 39.20
C ASP A 158 -3.72 -1.85 39.92
N LEU A 159 -3.18 -1.20 40.95
CA LEU A 159 -2.15 -1.80 41.80
C LEU A 159 -2.78 -2.78 42.79
N ALA A 160 -2.07 -3.86 43.12
CA ALA A 160 -2.49 -4.78 44.18
C ALA A 160 -2.59 -4.02 45.51
N GLY A 161 -3.81 -3.82 46.02
CA GLY A 161 -4.08 -3.01 47.21
C GLY A 161 -4.39 -1.53 46.93
N GLY A 162 -4.62 -1.16 45.66
CA GLY A 162 -5.01 0.17 45.22
C GLY A 162 -3.86 1.18 45.14
N TRP A 163 -4.13 2.29 44.46
CA TRP A 163 -3.23 3.44 44.40
C TRP A 163 -3.24 4.18 45.73
N LYS A 164 -2.09 4.23 46.41
CA LYS A 164 -1.96 4.87 47.73
C LYS A 164 -1.26 6.23 47.59
N PRO A 165 -1.44 7.14 48.56
CA PRO A 165 -0.68 8.38 48.60
C PRO A 165 0.83 8.15 48.61
N GLY A 166 1.58 9.08 48.04
CA GLY A 166 3.04 9.03 47.98
C GLY A 166 3.61 9.42 46.61
N LYS A 167 4.94 9.51 46.54
CA LYS A 167 5.68 9.82 45.32
C LYS A 167 5.95 8.56 44.51
N TYR A 168 5.57 8.59 43.24
CA TYR A 168 5.81 7.57 42.25
C TYR A 168 6.82 8.05 41.23
N GLU A 169 7.72 7.16 40.84
CA GLU A 169 8.74 7.39 39.81
C GLU A 169 8.47 6.48 38.61
N ILE A 170 8.62 7.03 37.41
CA ILE A 170 8.28 6.37 36.15
C ILE A 170 9.56 6.01 35.40
N TYR A 171 9.73 4.73 35.07
CA TYR A 171 10.84 4.22 34.27
C TYR A 171 10.32 3.39 33.08
N PRO A 172 10.67 3.75 31.82
CA PRO A 172 10.39 2.90 30.66
C PRO A 172 11.35 1.72 30.61
N ILE A 173 10.83 0.53 30.29
CA ILE A 173 11.61 -0.71 30.10
C ILE A 173 11.83 -0.97 28.61
N TYR A 174 13.06 -1.20 28.19
CA TYR A 174 13.39 -1.53 26.81
C TYR A 174 14.41 -2.67 26.69
N ASP A 175 14.32 -3.41 25.58
CA ASP A 175 15.20 -4.55 25.31
C ASP A 175 16.62 -4.13 24.92
N LEU A 176 16.76 -3.01 24.19
CA LEU A 176 18.03 -2.57 23.62
C LEU A 176 18.40 -1.13 24.04
N PRO A 177 19.69 -0.82 24.24
CA PRO A 177 20.10 0.55 24.52
C PRO A 177 19.72 1.52 23.40
N LYS A 178 18.95 2.58 23.71
CA LYS A 178 18.46 3.54 22.71
C LYS A 178 18.05 4.88 23.32
N THR A 179 18.12 5.95 22.52
CA THR A 179 17.51 7.24 22.82
C THR A 179 16.13 7.32 22.19
N LEU A 180 15.12 7.65 22.99
CA LEU A 180 13.72 7.67 22.59
C LEU A 180 13.00 8.86 23.21
N ASP A 181 11.97 9.35 22.54
CA ASP A 181 10.99 10.26 23.11
C ASP A 181 9.87 9.44 23.73
N PHE A 182 9.33 9.90 24.85
CA PHE A 182 8.26 9.24 25.59
C PHE A 182 7.10 10.17 25.84
N GLU A 183 5.91 9.59 25.87
CA GLU A 183 4.72 10.23 26.39
C GLU A 183 4.15 9.44 27.57
N ILE A 184 3.72 10.17 28.59
CA ILE A 184 3.22 9.66 29.85
C ILE A 184 1.80 10.17 30.03
N GLU A 185 0.88 9.26 30.34
CA GLU A 185 -0.53 9.57 30.43
C GLU A 185 -1.16 9.10 31.73
N PHE A 186 -2.08 9.91 32.26
CA PHE A 186 -2.86 9.65 33.46
C PHE A 186 -4.36 9.80 33.18
N PHE A 187 -5.16 8.77 33.44
CA PHE A 187 -6.61 8.80 33.16
C PHE A 187 -7.38 7.73 33.97
N ASN A 188 -8.72 7.74 33.88
CA ASN A 188 -9.57 6.73 34.51
C ASN A 188 -10.13 5.75 33.47
N SER A 189 -9.64 4.51 33.48
CA SER A 189 -10.03 3.42 32.59
C SER A 189 -11.46 2.91 32.77
N LYS A 190 -12.09 3.17 33.92
CA LYS A 190 -13.46 2.70 34.25
C LYS A 190 -14.52 3.77 34.02
N GLN A 191 -14.13 5.00 33.67
CA GLN A 191 -15.05 6.09 33.34
C GLN A 191 -14.87 6.49 31.87
N PRO A 192 -15.82 6.15 30.97
CA PRO A 192 -15.77 6.65 29.60
C PRO A 192 -15.96 8.17 29.61
N ALA A 193 -15.18 8.89 28.80
CA ALA A 193 -15.38 10.33 28.67
C ALA A 193 -16.77 10.62 28.12
N LYS A 194 -17.40 11.68 28.64
CA LYS A 194 -18.65 12.19 28.07
C LYS A 194 -18.40 12.63 26.63
N LEU A 195 -19.30 12.21 25.74
CA LEU A 195 -19.30 12.66 24.35
C LEU A 195 -19.37 14.19 24.33
N SER A 196 -18.43 14.84 23.66
CA SER A 196 -18.46 16.29 23.53
C SER A 196 -19.54 16.70 22.54
N ASP A 197 -20.36 17.70 22.88
CA ASP A 197 -21.27 18.33 21.92
C ASP A 197 -20.53 18.96 20.73
N LYS A 198 -19.21 19.17 20.85
CA LYS A 198 -18.34 19.71 19.81
C LYS A 198 -17.74 18.66 18.89
N THR A 199 -17.93 17.36 19.16
CA THR A 199 -17.44 16.31 18.27
C THR A 199 -18.11 16.44 16.89
N PRO A 200 -17.34 16.51 15.79
CA PRO A 200 -17.88 16.55 14.44
C PRO A 200 -18.89 15.41 14.21
N ARG A 201 -20.03 15.72 13.58
CA ARG A 201 -21.09 14.77 13.26
C ARG A 201 -21.37 14.74 11.76
N VAL A 202 -21.52 13.54 11.21
CA VAL A 202 -21.88 13.31 9.80
C VAL A 202 -23.05 12.34 9.74
N SER A 203 -24.17 12.78 9.17
CA SER A 203 -25.37 11.95 9.01
C SER A 203 -25.49 11.45 7.57
N ILE A 204 -25.70 10.15 7.40
CA ILE A 204 -25.83 9.48 6.11
C ILE A 204 -27.18 8.78 6.03
N GLY A 205 -28.13 9.45 5.37
CA GLY A 205 -29.51 8.96 5.20
C GLY A 205 -29.77 8.19 3.90
N LYS A 206 -28.84 8.21 2.95
CA LYS A 206 -28.99 7.57 1.64
C LYS A 206 -27.65 7.21 1.02
N LYS A 207 -27.71 6.39 -0.03
CA LYS A 207 -26.57 6.12 -0.92
C LYS A 207 -25.93 7.42 -1.41
N LEU A 208 -24.61 7.40 -1.50
CA LEU A 208 -23.77 8.53 -1.86
C LEU A 208 -23.58 8.54 -3.38
N GLU A 209 -24.12 9.57 -4.04
CA GLU A 209 -23.94 9.77 -5.49
C GLU A 209 -22.47 10.08 -5.85
N LYS A 210 -21.75 10.74 -4.92
CA LYS A 210 -20.34 11.09 -5.00
C LYS A 210 -19.67 10.87 -3.64
N PRO A 211 -18.35 10.68 -3.57
CA PRO A 211 -17.67 10.51 -2.30
C PRO A 211 -17.85 11.74 -1.41
N LEU A 212 -18.10 11.51 -0.12
CA LEU A 212 -18.15 12.56 0.89
C LEU A 212 -16.77 12.71 1.54
N LEU A 213 -16.24 13.92 1.57
CA LEU A 213 -14.97 14.23 2.22
C LEU A 213 -15.20 14.91 3.56
N VAL A 214 -14.57 14.41 4.60
CA VAL A 214 -14.72 14.89 5.98
C VAL A 214 -13.34 15.12 6.56
N ASP A 215 -13.05 16.36 6.93
CA ASP A 215 -11.81 16.69 7.61
C ASP A 215 -11.94 16.43 9.11
N VAL A 216 -10.96 15.71 9.65
CA VAL A 216 -10.87 15.39 11.07
C VAL A 216 -9.49 15.81 11.57
N VAL A 217 -9.45 16.60 12.64
CA VAL A 217 -8.18 16.98 13.27
C VAL A 217 -7.78 15.89 14.24
N LEU A 218 -6.68 15.20 13.95
CA LEU A 218 -6.11 14.23 14.87
C LEU A 218 -5.66 14.94 16.14
N GLN A 219 -6.09 14.41 17.27
CA GLN A 219 -5.49 14.77 18.55
C GLN A 219 -4.15 14.02 18.69
N PRO A 220 -3.12 14.63 19.31
CA PRO A 220 -1.84 13.98 19.53
C PRO A 220 -2.03 12.66 20.29
N SER A 221 -1.20 11.66 19.95
CA SER A 221 -0.95 10.46 20.78
C SER A 221 -2.11 9.49 21.02
N ARG A 222 -3.28 9.73 20.41
CA ARG A 222 -4.44 8.83 20.54
C ARG A 222 -4.25 7.39 20.06
N ARG A 223 -3.36 7.11 19.09
CA ARG A 223 -3.15 5.72 18.59
C ARG A 223 -2.65 4.80 19.70
N ILE A 224 -1.78 5.33 20.54
CA ILE A 224 -1.05 4.61 21.57
C ILE A 224 -2.00 4.25 22.72
N LEU A 225 -2.80 5.19 23.20
CA LEU A 225 -3.91 4.93 24.13
C LEU A 225 -4.86 3.81 23.65
N ARG A 226 -5.09 3.74 22.33
CA ARG A 226 -6.07 2.85 21.69
C ARG A 226 -5.62 1.42 21.55
N GLU A 227 -4.38 1.21 21.13
CA GLU A 227 -3.80 -0.13 21.00
C GLU A 227 -3.72 -0.83 22.37
N ARG A 228 -3.61 -0.05 23.46
CA ARG A 228 -3.41 -0.53 24.82
C ARG A 228 -4.70 -0.85 25.58
N HIS A 229 -5.73 0.01 25.51
CA HIS A 229 -6.96 -0.21 26.29
C HIS A 229 -7.85 -1.35 25.82
N ALA A 230 -7.89 -1.57 24.51
CA ALA A 230 -8.82 -2.51 23.94
C ALA A 230 -8.28 -3.93 23.87
N GLY A 231 -6.95 -4.08 23.95
CA GLY A 231 -6.23 -5.23 23.40
C GLY A 231 -6.66 -5.55 21.96
N GLU A 232 -6.30 -6.73 21.47
CA GLU A 232 -6.87 -7.30 20.23
C GLU A 232 -8.40 -7.56 20.34
N GLY A 233 -9.00 -7.37 21.51
CA GLY A 233 -10.35 -7.83 21.89
C GLY A 233 -11.47 -6.78 21.89
N CYS A 234 -11.24 -5.57 21.39
CA CYS A 234 -12.26 -4.51 21.24
C CYS A 234 -13.01 -4.15 22.54
N ARG A 235 -12.33 -4.07 23.69
CA ARG A 235 -12.98 -3.68 24.95
C ARG A 235 -13.02 -2.15 25.10
N ALA A 236 -14.22 -1.63 25.40
CA ALA A 236 -14.59 -0.25 25.73
C ALA A 236 -14.22 0.88 24.72
N ALA A 237 -15.02 1.95 24.75
CA ALA A 237 -14.65 3.25 24.19
C ALA A 237 -13.57 3.86 25.09
N LEU A 238 -12.61 4.58 24.49
CA LEU A 238 -11.56 5.26 25.23
C LEU A 238 -12.12 6.26 26.25
N PRO A 239 -11.31 6.66 27.24
CA PRO A 239 -11.59 7.82 28.09
C PRO A 239 -11.47 9.17 27.34
N SER A 240 -11.76 9.23 26.04
CA SER A 240 -11.90 10.50 25.30
C SER A 240 -12.88 10.31 24.13
N ALA A 241 -13.81 11.26 23.95
CA ALA A 241 -14.87 11.23 22.93
C ALA A 241 -14.30 10.95 21.51
N PRO A 242 -15.06 10.27 20.61
CA PRO A 242 -14.61 9.98 19.25
C PRO A 242 -14.21 11.27 18.51
N ASP A 243 -13.29 11.14 17.54
CA ASP A 243 -12.87 12.27 16.69
C ASP A 243 -13.97 12.70 15.71
N LEU A 244 -14.85 11.77 15.35
CA LEU A 244 -15.98 11.96 14.44
C LEU A 244 -17.12 11.05 14.86
N ILE A 245 -18.36 11.52 14.78
CA ILE A 245 -19.55 10.68 14.91
C ILE A 245 -20.18 10.53 13.53
N VAL A 246 -20.45 9.30 13.13
CA VAL A 246 -21.16 8.98 11.89
C VAL A 246 -22.50 8.36 12.24
N SER A 247 -23.58 9.02 11.86
CA SER A 247 -24.95 8.56 12.07
C SER A 247 -25.47 7.96 10.77
N ILE A 248 -25.71 6.64 10.75
CA ILE A 248 -26.25 5.92 9.59
C ILE A 248 -27.75 5.71 9.82
N GLU A 249 -28.60 6.47 9.13
CA GLU A 249 -30.05 6.48 9.40
C GLU A 249 -30.74 5.19 8.95
N ARG A 250 -30.15 4.49 7.97
CA ARG A 250 -30.60 3.19 7.47
C ARG A 250 -29.42 2.44 6.86
N PRO A 251 -29.44 1.09 6.81
CA PRO A 251 -28.30 0.34 6.30
C PRO A 251 -27.96 0.68 4.83
N ILE A 252 -26.68 0.95 4.57
CA ILE A 252 -26.15 1.26 3.23
C ILE A 252 -25.17 0.15 2.82
N PRO A 253 -25.54 -0.71 1.84
CA PRO A 253 -24.66 -1.78 1.39
C PRO A 253 -23.33 -1.26 0.86
N GLY A 254 -22.23 -1.80 1.37
CA GLY A 254 -20.87 -1.51 0.90
C GLY A 254 -20.37 -0.13 1.31
N LEU A 255 -20.94 0.51 2.34
CA LEU A 255 -20.41 1.77 2.86
C LEU A 255 -19.01 1.54 3.44
N VAL A 256 -18.08 2.35 2.95
CA VAL A 256 -16.68 2.33 3.30
C VAL A 256 -16.26 3.72 3.77
N ILE A 257 -15.46 3.75 4.84
CA ILE A 257 -14.77 4.95 5.30
C ILE A 257 -13.27 4.69 5.18
N ARG A 258 -12.58 5.56 4.46
CA ARG A 258 -11.16 5.43 4.14
C ARG A 258 -10.43 6.74 4.44
N PRO A 259 -9.27 6.74 5.11
CA PRO A 259 -8.46 7.92 5.23
C PRO A 259 -7.76 8.20 3.90
N LEU A 260 -7.74 9.45 3.46
CA LEU A 260 -6.89 9.82 2.33
C LEU A 260 -5.42 9.61 2.70
N ARG A 261 -4.59 9.38 1.69
CA ARG A 261 -3.16 9.13 1.89
C ARG A 261 -2.53 10.36 2.56
N THR A 262 -1.84 10.13 3.67
CA THR A 262 -1.19 11.17 4.48
C THR A 262 0.31 10.84 4.63
N PRO A 263 1.17 11.83 4.92
CA PRO A 263 2.62 11.58 5.09
C PRO A 263 2.93 10.61 6.22
N LYS A 264 2.14 10.66 7.31
CA LYS A 264 2.21 9.72 8.44
C LYS A 264 1.06 8.74 8.33
N PRO A 265 1.27 7.42 8.42
CA PRO A 265 0.18 6.47 8.34
C PRO A 265 -0.88 6.67 9.44
N VAL A 266 -2.14 6.49 9.07
CA VAL A 266 -3.30 6.70 9.95
C VAL A 266 -4.05 5.38 10.13
N THR A 267 -4.33 5.05 11.38
CA THR A 267 -5.21 3.96 11.78
C THR A 267 -6.56 4.52 12.23
N MET A 268 -7.63 3.81 11.94
CA MET A 268 -8.99 4.19 12.33
C MET A 268 -9.64 3.10 13.17
N ARG A 269 -10.56 3.45 14.06
CA ARG A 269 -11.37 2.52 14.86
C ARG A 269 -12.82 2.98 14.99
N VAL A 270 -13.75 2.02 14.97
CA VAL A 270 -15.18 2.27 15.22
C VAL A 270 -15.49 2.02 16.70
N GLU A 271 -16.25 2.93 17.28
CA GLU A 271 -16.78 2.89 18.65
C GLU A 271 -18.31 2.89 18.55
N CYS A 272 -18.97 1.84 19.05
CA CYS A 272 -20.44 1.85 19.11
C CYS A 272 -20.91 2.76 20.26
N LEU A 273 -21.70 3.79 19.94
CA LEU A 273 -22.24 4.71 20.94
C LEU A 273 -23.58 4.20 21.53
N ASP A 274 -24.37 3.45 20.75
CA ASP A 274 -25.80 3.19 21.08
C ASP A 274 -26.20 1.71 21.29
N SER A 275 -25.28 0.74 21.28
CA SER A 275 -25.65 -0.68 21.38
C SER A 275 -25.25 -1.33 22.71
N PRO A 276 -26.19 -1.51 23.68
CA PRO A 276 -25.96 -2.39 24.81
C PRO A 276 -25.85 -3.83 24.30
N GLY A 277 -24.62 -4.37 24.26
CA GLY A 277 -24.38 -5.79 24.02
C GLY A 277 -23.91 -6.21 22.62
N ARG A 278 -23.65 -5.30 21.67
CA ARG A 278 -23.00 -5.67 20.39
C ARG A 278 -21.51 -5.34 20.41
N ARG A 279 -20.67 -6.36 20.59
CA ARG A 279 -19.25 -6.33 20.21
C ARG A 279 -19.17 -6.22 18.69
N LYS A 280 -18.89 -5.03 18.16
CA LYS A 280 -18.77 -4.87 16.72
C LYS A 280 -17.58 -3.99 16.35
N PHE A 281 -16.58 -4.71 15.83
CA PHE A 281 -15.52 -4.31 14.91
C PHE A 281 -14.26 -3.65 15.50
N CYS A 282 -13.34 -4.51 15.93
CA CYS A 282 -11.94 -4.25 15.67
C CYS A 282 -11.71 -4.28 14.16
N VAL A 283 -10.85 -3.39 13.67
CA VAL A 283 -10.29 -3.47 12.33
C VAL A 283 -9.62 -4.83 12.21
N LYS A 284 -10.26 -5.77 11.53
CA LYS A 284 -9.45 -6.74 10.79
C LYS A 284 -8.91 -5.94 9.61
N ASN A 285 -7.60 -5.96 9.45
CA ASN A 285 -6.97 -5.66 8.18
C ASN A 285 -7.45 -6.73 7.19
N GLU A 286 -8.72 -6.66 6.78
CA GLU A 286 -9.18 -7.41 5.62
C GLU A 286 -8.45 -6.77 4.45
N ALA A 287 -7.64 -7.57 3.75
CA ALA A 287 -6.97 -7.13 2.56
C ALA A 287 -8.00 -6.39 1.70
N PRO A 288 -7.71 -5.16 1.23
CA PRO A 288 -8.68 -4.38 0.47
C PRO A 288 -9.22 -5.29 -0.62
N ILE A 289 -10.53 -5.58 -0.55
CA ILE A 289 -11.18 -6.31 -1.62
C ILE A 289 -11.07 -5.38 -2.81
N GLY A 290 -10.11 -5.70 -3.69
CA GLY A 290 -9.85 -4.97 -4.90
C GLY A 290 -11.07 -5.12 -5.80
N SER A 291 -12.10 -4.33 -5.54
CA SER A 291 -13.07 -4.02 -6.57
C SER A 291 -12.28 -3.35 -7.69
N GLU A 292 -12.62 -3.68 -8.93
CA GLU A 292 -12.00 -3.12 -10.14
C GLU A 292 -12.20 -1.58 -10.23
N TYR A 293 -12.95 -1.00 -9.30
CA TYR A 293 -13.36 0.39 -9.26
C TYR A 293 -12.88 1.17 -8.02
N SER A 294 -12.15 0.52 -7.10
CA SER A 294 -11.63 1.19 -5.89
C SER A 294 -10.35 1.99 -6.19
N PRO A 295 -10.14 3.15 -5.53
CA PRO A 295 -8.90 3.92 -5.67
C PRO A 295 -7.67 3.07 -5.36
N SER A 296 -6.57 3.30 -6.08
CA SER A 296 -5.43 2.38 -6.13
C SER A 296 -4.47 2.46 -4.95
N TYR A 297 -4.56 3.48 -4.11
CA TYR A 297 -3.66 3.55 -2.94
C TYR A 297 -4.12 2.60 -1.86
N GLN A 298 -3.15 1.90 -1.28
CA GLN A 298 -3.35 1.14 -0.07
C GLN A 298 -3.34 2.08 1.12
N VAL A 299 -4.26 1.85 2.06
CA VAL A 299 -4.30 2.49 3.36
C VAL A 299 -4.02 1.44 4.42
N GLU A 300 -3.39 1.85 5.51
CA GLU A 300 -3.19 0.94 6.65
C GLU A 300 -4.50 0.56 7.33
N SER A 301 -5.53 1.40 7.22
CA SER A 301 -6.82 1.19 7.87
C SER A 301 -7.96 1.67 7.00
N GLU A 302 -8.97 0.82 6.84
CA GLU A 302 -10.23 1.10 6.15
C GLU A 302 -11.38 0.47 6.96
N MET A 303 -12.53 1.13 7.00
CA MET A 303 -13.71 0.63 7.68
C MET A 303 -14.76 0.22 6.69
N HIS A 304 -15.28 -1.00 6.87
CA HIS A 304 -16.34 -1.57 6.06
C HIS A 304 -17.58 -1.76 6.92
N PHE A 305 -18.67 -1.06 6.58
CA PHE A 305 -19.95 -1.22 7.24
C PHE A 305 -20.75 -2.32 6.54
N LYS A 306 -21.38 -3.21 7.31
CA LYS A 306 -22.16 -4.32 6.78
C LYS A 306 -23.55 -3.85 6.35
N LYS A 307 -24.22 -4.66 5.52
CA LYS A 307 -25.58 -4.41 5.00
C LYS A 307 -26.67 -4.18 6.05
N MET A 308 -26.41 -4.41 7.34
CA MET A 308 -27.37 -4.28 8.43
C MET A 308 -26.85 -3.35 9.54
N ASP A 309 -25.79 -2.58 9.28
CA ASP A 309 -25.27 -1.62 10.26
C ASP A 309 -25.97 -0.26 10.06
N ASP A 310 -26.65 0.19 11.11
CA ASP A 310 -27.35 1.46 11.27
C ASP A 310 -27.16 1.99 12.72
N GLY A 311 -27.42 3.28 12.95
CA GLY A 311 -27.24 3.95 14.24
C GLY A 311 -26.05 4.93 14.30
N GLU A 312 -25.68 5.39 15.50
CA GLU A 312 -24.51 6.26 15.69
C GLU A 312 -23.23 5.48 15.99
N PHE A 313 -22.19 5.82 15.23
CA PHE A 313 -20.86 5.23 15.32
C PHE A 313 -19.85 6.34 15.62
N GLY A 314 -19.13 6.22 16.74
CA GLY A 314 -17.92 6.99 16.96
C GLY A 314 -16.79 6.47 16.08
N ILE A 315 -16.03 7.37 15.49
CA ILE A 315 -14.84 7.08 14.71
C ILE A 315 -13.67 7.79 15.36
N SER A 316 -12.62 7.02 15.55
CA SER A 316 -11.44 7.37 16.30
C SER A 316 -10.22 7.16 15.42
N LEU A 317 -9.40 8.19 15.20
CA LEU A 317 -8.25 8.16 14.28
C LEU A 317 -6.91 8.43 14.98
N GLY A 318 -5.87 7.67 14.66
CA GLY A 318 -4.55 7.81 15.28
C GLY A 318 -3.40 7.58 14.31
N SER A 319 -2.21 8.07 14.64
CA SER A 319 -0.98 7.85 13.89
C SER A 319 0.16 7.50 14.86
N ALA A 320 1.16 6.72 14.42
CA ALA A 320 2.22 6.22 15.29
C ALA A 320 3.09 7.34 15.87
N ASP A 321 3.41 8.35 15.06
CA ASP A 321 4.39 9.40 15.38
C ASP A 321 3.75 10.80 15.49
N ALA A 322 2.48 10.88 15.87
CA ALA A 322 1.77 12.15 15.99
C ALA A 322 1.95 12.77 17.37
N SER A 323 3.16 13.28 17.63
CA SER A 323 3.35 14.32 18.65
C SER A 323 2.54 15.59 18.30
N ASP A 324 2.25 15.83 17.02
CA ASP A 324 1.57 17.02 16.54
C ASP A 324 0.14 16.74 16.07
N THR A 325 -0.77 17.69 16.32
CA THR A 325 -2.10 17.70 15.69
C THR A 325 -1.96 17.89 14.18
N PHE A 326 -2.53 16.99 13.38
CA PHE A 326 -2.63 17.20 11.93
C PHE A 326 -4.00 16.79 11.38
N LYS A 327 -4.40 17.45 10.29
CA LYS A 327 -5.68 17.21 9.61
C LYS A 327 -5.60 15.93 8.78
N VAL A 328 -6.57 15.04 8.96
CA VAL A 328 -6.79 13.87 8.12
C VAL A 328 -8.13 14.04 7.42
N THR A 329 -8.13 13.91 6.10
CA THR A 329 -9.38 13.87 5.34
C THR A 329 -9.83 12.42 5.20
N LEU A 330 -11.10 12.15 5.54
CA LEU A 330 -11.76 10.87 5.32
C LEU A 330 -12.63 10.94 4.09
N MET A 331 -12.59 9.89 3.30
CA MET A 331 -13.47 9.68 2.16
C MET A 331 -14.47 8.58 2.50
N LEU A 332 -15.75 8.93 2.46
CA LEU A 332 -16.87 8.02 2.65
C LEU A 332 -17.50 7.74 1.28
N PHE A 333 -17.72 6.48 0.96
CA PHE A 333 -18.29 6.04 -0.31
C PHE A 333 -18.99 4.69 -0.14
N ASP A 334 -19.87 4.32 -1.07
CA ASP A 334 -20.51 3.01 -1.11
C ASP A 334 -20.41 2.35 -2.50
N ASP A 335 -20.92 1.13 -2.63
CA ASP A 335 -20.87 0.33 -3.88
C ASP A 335 -21.47 1.06 -5.11
N SER A 336 -22.33 2.06 -4.91
CA SER A 336 -22.96 2.84 -5.98
C SER A 336 -22.36 4.22 -6.19
N THR A 337 -21.35 4.60 -5.42
CA THR A 337 -20.72 5.92 -5.52
C THR A 337 -19.94 6.08 -6.82
N ALA A 338 -20.24 7.16 -7.56
CA ALA A 338 -19.51 7.49 -8.77
C ALA A 338 -18.23 8.28 -8.41
N PHE A 339 -17.08 7.72 -8.75
CA PHE A 339 -15.78 8.38 -8.59
C PHE A 339 -15.47 9.30 -9.76
N ASP A 340 -14.98 10.50 -9.45
CA ASP A 340 -14.34 11.38 -10.42
C ASP A 340 -12.81 11.19 -10.35
N PRO A 341 -12.21 10.46 -11.31
CA PRO A 341 -10.78 10.15 -11.26
C PRO A 341 -9.87 11.38 -11.42
N LEU A 342 -10.43 12.55 -11.80
CA LEU A 342 -9.69 13.80 -11.93
C LEU A 342 -9.97 14.78 -10.79
N PHE A 343 -10.72 14.37 -9.76
CA PHE A 343 -10.83 15.14 -8.54
C PHE A 343 -9.45 15.26 -7.88
N ALA A 344 -8.92 16.48 -7.87
CA ALA A 344 -7.58 16.79 -7.38
C ALA A 344 -7.64 17.53 -6.04
N ILE A 345 -6.80 17.13 -5.09
CA ILE A 345 -6.48 17.86 -3.88
C ILE A 345 -5.15 18.58 -4.14
N VAL A 346 -5.23 19.90 -4.21
CA VAL A 346 -4.06 20.74 -4.49
C VAL A 346 -3.11 20.70 -3.29
N PRO A 347 -1.83 20.34 -3.48
CA PRO A 347 -0.85 20.41 -2.40
C PRO A 347 -0.58 21.84 -1.97
N GLU A 348 -0.36 22.04 -0.67
CA GLU A 348 0.17 23.28 -0.10
C GLU A 348 1.65 23.09 0.27
N GLY A 349 2.49 24.08 -0.05
CA GLY A 349 3.91 24.09 0.29
C GLY A 349 4.83 23.31 -0.64
N GLU A 350 6.08 23.14 -0.22
CA GLU A 350 7.09 22.38 -0.96
C GLU A 350 6.92 20.88 -0.71
N LEU A 351 6.76 20.12 -1.80
CA LEU A 351 6.60 18.67 -1.74
C LEU A 351 7.93 17.93 -1.97
N THR A 352 8.20 16.95 -1.11
CA THR A 352 9.24 15.93 -1.35
C THR A 352 8.88 15.04 -2.54
N LEU A 353 9.84 14.23 -3.02
CA LEU A 353 9.60 13.31 -4.15
C LEU A 353 8.44 12.35 -3.86
N ASP A 354 8.42 11.77 -2.67
CA ASP A 354 7.43 10.76 -2.27
C ASP A 354 6.03 11.38 -2.13
N GLN A 355 5.96 12.63 -1.67
CA GLN A 355 4.70 13.38 -1.57
C GLN A 355 4.10 13.76 -2.93
N ARG A 356 4.88 13.77 -4.02
CA ARG A 356 4.39 14.07 -5.38
C ARG A 356 3.69 12.91 -6.06
N ALA A 357 3.62 11.73 -5.43
CA ALA A 357 2.92 10.60 -6.01
C ALA A 357 1.42 10.92 -6.20
N ILE A 358 0.92 10.72 -7.42
CA ILE A 358 -0.43 11.02 -7.87
C ILE A 358 -1.53 10.52 -6.90
N PRO A 359 -1.43 9.32 -6.28
CA PRO A 359 -2.47 8.88 -5.36
C PRO A 359 -2.67 9.75 -4.11
N PHE A 360 -1.70 10.60 -3.72
CA PHE A 360 -1.90 11.59 -2.65
C PHE A 360 -2.84 12.73 -3.08
N HIS A 361 -2.82 13.07 -4.37
CA HIS A 361 -3.52 14.24 -4.90
C HIS A 361 -4.77 13.88 -5.67
N PHE A 362 -4.88 12.65 -6.17
CA PHE A 362 -6.04 12.15 -6.91
C PHE A 362 -6.64 10.96 -6.16
N PRO A 363 -7.29 11.19 -5.00
CA PRO A 363 -7.73 10.13 -4.10
C PRO A 363 -8.87 9.26 -4.63
N GLN A 364 -9.47 9.63 -5.76
CA GLN A 364 -10.53 8.86 -6.42
C GLN A 364 -10.01 8.09 -7.65
N LEU A 365 -8.73 8.28 -8.00
CA LEU A 365 -8.11 7.65 -9.16
C LEU A 365 -7.66 6.21 -8.83
N ASP A 366 -7.96 5.29 -9.74
CA ASP A 366 -7.28 4.00 -9.83
C ASP A 366 -6.14 4.10 -10.86
N VAL A 367 -4.89 4.19 -10.39
CA VAL A 367 -3.70 4.30 -11.26
C VAL A 367 -3.50 3.08 -12.16
N ARG A 368 -4.09 1.91 -11.84
CA ARG A 368 -4.02 0.71 -12.70
C ARG A 368 -4.78 0.90 -14.01
N ARG A 369 -5.76 1.82 -14.02
CA ARG A 369 -6.52 2.22 -15.22
C ARG A 369 -5.78 3.24 -16.07
N VAL A 370 -4.75 3.88 -15.53
CA VAL A 370 -3.86 4.79 -16.25
C VAL A 370 -2.84 3.95 -17.01
N ARG A 371 -3.25 3.43 -18.16
CA ARG A 371 -2.40 2.61 -19.03
C ARG A 371 -2.76 2.85 -20.49
N ILE A 372 -1.75 2.76 -21.35
CA ILE A 372 -1.96 2.74 -22.79
C ILE A 372 -2.47 1.34 -23.23
N GLY A 373 -3.21 1.27 -24.34
CA GLY A 373 -3.74 0.02 -24.90
C GLY A 373 -5.27 -0.05 -25.02
N THR A 374 -5.99 0.86 -24.39
CA THR A 374 -7.42 1.10 -24.66
C THR A 374 -7.68 2.59 -24.78
N TYR A 375 -8.75 2.97 -25.49
CA TYR A 375 -9.15 4.38 -25.56
C TYR A 375 -9.40 4.99 -24.18
N ALA A 376 -10.10 4.28 -23.29
CA ALA A 376 -10.41 4.77 -21.94
C ALA A 376 -9.14 5.04 -21.11
N GLY A 377 -8.18 4.12 -21.13
CA GLY A 377 -6.92 4.28 -20.40
C GLY A 377 -6.04 5.40 -20.96
N ALA A 378 -5.92 5.49 -22.29
CA ALA A 378 -5.16 6.54 -22.95
C ALA A 378 -5.80 7.94 -22.77
N SER A 379 -7.13 8.02 -22.81
CA SER A 379 -7.88 9.25 -22.54
C SER A 379 -7.69 9.70 -21.08
N LEU A 380 -7.78 8.77 -20.12
CA LEU A 380 -7.54 9.05 -18.71
C LEU A 380 -6.11 9.54 -18.47
N ALA A 381 -5.10 8.90 -19.06
CA ALA A 381 -3.71 9.31 -18.95
C ALA A 381 -3.47 10.74 -19.48
N ALA A 382 -4.00 11.07 -20.66
CA ALA A 382 -3.88 12.42 -21.23
C ALA A 382 -4.56 13.48 -20.37
N ARG A 383 -5.78 13.21 -19.87
CA ARG A 383 -6.52 14.15 -19.01
C ARG A 383 -5.85 14.31 -17.63
N LEU A 384 -5.38 13.23 -17.03
CA LEU A 384 -4.64 13.26 -15.77
C LEU A 384 -3.37 14.11 -15.90
N PHE A 385 -2.59 13.88 -16.97
CA PHE A 385 -1.36 14.63 -17.21
C PHE A 385 -1.64 16.12 -17.47
N GLY A 386 -2.72 16.46 -18.17
CA GLY A 386 -3.13 17.84 -18.38
C GLY A 386 -3.66 18.53 -17.11
N ALA A 387 -4.41 17.82 -16.26
CA ALA A 387 -5.05 18.36 -15.07
C ALA A 387 -4.14 18.42 -13.83
N ALA A 388 -3.01 17.71 -13.82
CA ALA A 388 -2.11 17.66 -12.68
C ALA A 388 -1.53 19.05 -12.35
N PRO A 389 -1.54 19.48 -11.07
CA PRO A 389 -0.85 20.69 -10.63
C PRO A 389 0.65 20.66 -10.99
N SER A 390 1.20 21.82 -11.32
CA SER A 390 2.63 21.96 -11.70
C SER A 390 3.59 21.45 -10.62
N SER A 391 3.20 21.55 -9.35
CA SER A 391 3.94 21.06 -8.18
C SER A 391 4.07 19.55 -8.09
N LEU A 392 3.32 18.77 -8.89
CA LEU A 392 3.41 17.30 -8.91
C LEU A 392 4.41 16.75 -9.92
N PHE A 393 4.86 17.58 -10.87
CA PHE A 393 5.77 17.11 -11.90
C PHE A 393 7.17 16.89 -11.34
N VAL A 394 7.82 15.87 -11.86
CA VAL A 394 9.24 15.55 -11.64
C VAL A 394 9.94 15.43 -12.97
N TYR A 395 11.26 15.54 -12.97
CA TYR A 395 12.04 15.70 -14.20
C TYR A 395 13.26 14.77 -14.22
N PRO A 396 13.57 14.10 -15.34
CA PRO A 396 14.80 13.33 -15.47
C PRO A 396 16.05 14.23 -15.39
N LYS A 397 17.06 13.81 -14.62
CA LYS A 397 18.39 14.47 -14.53
C LYS A 397 19.18 14.41 -15.83
N LEU A 398 18.92 13.38 -16.63
CA LEU A 398 19.62 13.01 -17.83
C LEU A 398 18.65 12.27 -18.77
N ASP A 399 19.06 12.09 -20.02
CA ASP A 399 18.26 11.37 -21.01
C ASP A 399 18.11 9.91 -20.58
N LEU A 400 16.86 9.46 -20.39
CA LEU A 400 16.61 8.11 -19.94
C LEU A 400 16.88 7.10 -21.07
N ASP A 401 17.33 5.92 -20.69
CA ASP A 401 17.53 4.77 -21.57
C ASP A 401 17.17 3.46 -20.86
N GLY A 402 17.37 2.33 -21.55
CA GLY A 402 17.06 0.99 -21.03
C GLY A 402 17.92 0.52 -19.85
N GLU A 403 19.05 1.18 -19.55
CA GLU A 403 19.92 0.81 -18.42
C GLU A 403 19.38 1.40 -17.10
N ILE A 404 18.76 2.58 -17.18
CA ILE A 404 18.31 3.35 -16.01
C ILE A 404 16.78 3.36 -15.85
N ALA A 405 16.05 3.21 -16.94
CA ALA A 405 14.59 3.17 -16.97
C ALA A 405 14.09 1.92 -17.70
N ARG A 406 12.93 1.40 -17.28
CA ARG A 406 12.24 0.30 -17.95
C ARG A 406 10.88 0.77 -18.41
N ALA A 407 10.59 0.66 -19.70
CA ALA A 407 9.24 0.87 -20.20
C ALA A 407 8.31 -0.21 -19.63
N LEU A 408 7.21 0.20 -18.99
CA LEU A 408 6.21 -0.72 -18.44
C LEU A 408 5.13 -1.07 -19.46
N ASP A 409 4.92 -0.18 -20.42
CA ASP A 409 4.01 -0.40 -21.53
C ASP A 409 4.84 -0.85 -22.74
N SER A 410 4.49 -2.00 -23.34
CA SER A 410 5.18 -2.61 -24.48
C SER A 410 5.08 -1.81 -25.79
N ALA A 411 4.46 -0.63 -25.73
CA ALA A 411 4.41 0.32 -26.81
C ALA A 411 5.52 1.35 -26.62
N ASN A 412 6.57 1.25 -27.44
CA ASN A 412 7.54 2.32 -27.76
C ASN A 412 8.68 2.54 -26.73
N GLU A 413 9.89 2.09 -27.08
CA GLU A 413 11.18 2.41 -26.43
C GLU A 413 11.64 3.87 -26.60
N ALA A 414 10.73 4.84 -26.73
CA ALA A 414 11.10 6.26 -26.71
C ALA A 414 11.12 6.73 -25.25
N PHE A 415 12.29 6.63 -24.63
CA PHE A 415 12.50 7.02 -23.24
C PHE A 415 12.39 8.55 -23.05
N PRO A 416 11.91 9.03 -21.89
CA PRO A 416 11.86 10.46 -21.59
C PRO A 416 13.25 11.11 -21.60
N LYS A 417 13.35 12.31 -22.17
CA LYS A 417 14.59 13.09 -22.18
C LYS A 417 14.77 13.89 -20.88
N LYS A 418 15.98 14.39 -20.69
CA LYS A 418 16.31 15.32 -19.62
C LYS A 418 15.33 16.50 -19.59
N GLY A 419 14.82 16.81 -18.40
CA GLY A 419 13.91 17.94 -18.20
C GLY A 419 12.49 17.75 -18.73
N GLU A 420 12.13 16.58 -19.27
CA GLU A 420 10.74 16.28 -19.64
C GLU A 420 9.88 16.09 -18.37
N PRO A 421 8.67 16.69 -18.31
CA PRO A 421 7.78 16.53 -17.17
C PRO A 421 7.23 15.10 -17.08
N LEU A 422 7.28 14.54 -15.88
CA LEU A 422 6.75 13.22 -15.53
C LEU A 422 5.86 13.30 -14.27
N LEU A 423 4.87 12.41 -14.16
CA LEU A 423 4.03 12.27 -12.97
C LEU A 423 4.30 10.94 -12.28
N ILE A 424 4.52 10.94 -10.97
CA ILE A 424 4.77 9.70 -10.21
C ILE A 424 3.44 9.00 -9.95
N LEU A 425 3.24 7.79 -10.49
CA LEU A 425 2.04 6.97 -10.24
C LEU A 425 2.17 6.14 -8.97
N GLU A 426 3.33 5.51 -8.79
CA GLU A 426 3.61 4.60 -7.68
C GLU A 426 5.09 4.64 -7.35
N GLU A 427 5.41 4.37 -6.09
CA GLU A 427 6.76 4.36 -5.56
C GLU A 427 7.06 2.97 -5.00
N ASN A 428 8.21 2.43 -5.35
CA ASN A 428 8.68 1.14 -4.83
C ASN A 428 10.17 1.23 -4.51
N ARG A 429 10.48 1.38 -3.22
CA ARG A 429 11.86 1.44 -2.69
C ARG A 429 12.69 2.51 -3.40
N ASP A 430 13.66 2.08 -4.22
CA ASP A 430 14.60 2.93 -4.95
C ASP A 430 14.09 3.34 -6.34
N ARG A 431 12.89 2.90 -6.74
CA ARG A 431 12.31 3.18 -8.06
C ARG A 431 10.91 3.78 -7.96
N VAL A 432 10.50 4.44 -9.04
CA VAL A 432 9.16 5.00 -9.22
C VAL A 432 8.60 4.59 -10.56
N SER A 433 7.31 4.27 -10.59
CA SER A 433 6.51 4.20 -11.80
C SER A 433 6.05 5.61 -12.14
N ALA A 434 6.45 6.12 -13.30
CA ALA A 434 6.17 7.48 -13.74
C ALA A 434 5.41 7.47 -15.08
N LEU A 435 4.47 8.41 -15.22
CA LEU A 435 3.68 8.67 -16.43
C LEU A 435 4.29 9.85 -17.19
N ALA A 436 4.55 9.66 -18.48
CA ALA A 436 4.94 10.74 -19.38
C ALA A 436 3.71 11.39 -20.05
N ALA A 437 3.90 12.56 -20.69
CA ALA A 437 2.84 13.31 -21.36
C ALA A 437 2.11 12.51 -22.45
N ASP A 438 2.80 11.54 -23.04
CA ASP A 438 2.22 10.63 -24.03
C ASP A 438 1.39 9.48 -23.42
N GLY A 439 1.30 9.41 -22.10
CA GLY A 439 0.58 8.36 -21.39
C GLY A 439 1.34 7.04 -21.29
N LEU A 440 2.61 6.99 -21.70
CA LEU A 440 3.47 5.83 -21.48
C LEU A 440 4.01 5.83 -20.05
N ARG A 441 4.14 4.63 -19.49
CA ARG A 441 4.68 4.43 -18.15
C ARG A 441 6.10 3.89 -18.16
N PHE A 442 6.91 4.42 -17.26
CA PHE A 442 8.30 4.06 -17.09
C PHE A 442 8.59 3.78 -15.62
N ASP A 443 9.35 2.74 -15.36
CA ASP A 443 9.91 2.44 -14.06
C ASP A 443 11.34 3.01 -14.01
N ILE A 444 11.59 4.00 -13.15
CA ILE A 444 12.80 4.85 -13.14
C ILE A 444 13.40 4.85 -11.74
N LYS A 445 14.74 4.78 -11.60
CA LYS A 445 15.38 4.95 -10.27
C LYS A 445 15.19 6.37 -9.76
N LYS A 446 14.79 6.52 -8.49
CA LYS A 446 14.59 7.82 -7.82
C LYS A 446 15.81 8.74 -7.93
N SER A 447 17.02 8.17 -7.85
CA SER A 447 18.27 8.92 -7.93
C SER A 447 18.46 9.68 -9.25
N HIS A 448 17.71 9.34 -10.31
CA HIS A 448 17.76 9.99 -11.61
C HIS A 448 16.66 11.04 -11.83
N LEU A 449 15.89 11.39 -10.79
CA LEU A 449 14.81 12.38 -10.87
C LEU A 449 15.11 13.66 -10.07
N LEU A 450 14.55 14.77 -10.51
CA LEU A 450 14.59 16.10 -9.91
C LEU A 450 13.18 16.61 -9.62
N LEU A 451 13.05 17.48 -8.62
CA LEU A 451 11.78 18.13 -8.26
C LEU A 451 11.47 19.37 -9.12
N ALA A 452 12.48 19.90 -9.81
CA ALA A 452 12.38 21.02 -10.74
C ALA A 452 13.23 20.73 -11.98
N ALA A 453 12.89 21.34 -13.11
CA ALA A 453 13.66 21.18 -14.33
C ALA A 453 14.99 21.93 -14.23
N ASP A 454 16.02 21.37 -14.86
CA ASP A 454 17.33 22.02 -14.98
C ASP A 454 17.20 23.27 -15.85
N GLY A 455 17.58 24.43 -15.31
CA GLY A 455 17.62 25.70 -16.05
C GLY A 455 16.32 26.51 -16.05
N GLY A 456 15.30 26.16 -15.25
CA GLY A 456 14.09 26.94 -15.06
C GLY A 456 12.80 26.12 -15.12
N PRO A 457 11.62 26.75 -14.97
CA PRO A 457 10.34 26.05 -15.04
C PRO A 457 10.11 25.47 -16.45
N ALA A 458 9.99 24.15 -16.56
CA ALA A 458 9.67 23.50 -17.82
C ALA A 458 8.17 23.60 -18.10
N PRO A 459 7.75 24.08 -19.29
CA PRO A 459 6.35 24.08 -19.68
C PRO A 459 5.83 22.64 -19.82
N LEU A 460 4.53 22.46 -19.65
CA LEU A 460 3.89 21.19 -19.92
C LEU A 460 4.07 20.82 -21.40
N ALA A 461 4.93 19.84 -21.65
CA ALA A 461 5.23 19.36 -22.98
C ALA A 461 4.01 18.66 -23.59
N ALA A 462 3.78 18.89 -24.89
CA ALA A 462 2.76 18.15 -25.61
C ALA A 462 3.09 16.64 -25.61
N PRO A 463 2.08 15.76 -25.60
CA PRO A 463 2.23 14.33 -25.82
C PRO A 463 3.14 14.03 -27.02
N ARG A 464 4.13 13.17 -26.83
CA ARG A 464 4.97 12.67 -27.92
C ARG A 464 4.10 11.85 -28.92
N PRO A 465 4.42 11.90 -30.23
CA PRO A 465 3.76 11.06 -31.22
C PRO A 465 3.91 9.58 -30.87
N LEU A 466 2.89 8.79 -31.18
CA LEU A 466 3.03 7.33 -31.08
C LEU A 466 3.94 6.84 -32.20
N LYS A 467 4.68 5.73 -32.01
CA LYS A 467 5.51 5.21 -33.09
C LYS A 467 4.66 4.86 -34.31
N LYS A 468 5.22 5.15 -35.48
CA LYS A 468 4.57 4.89 -36.77
C LYS A 468 4.33 3.41 -37.02
N ASP A 469 5.06 2.50 -36.38
CA ASP A 469 4.96 1.04 -36.50
C ASP A 469 4.12 0.36 -35.42
N ALA A 470 3.37 1.12 -34.59
CA ALA A 470 2.46 0.56 -33.59
C ALA A 470 1.49 -0.46 -34.22
N SER A 471 1.29 -1.61 -33.55
CA SER A 471 0.51 -2.72 -34.11
C SER A 471 -0.96 -2.37 -34.34
N TRP A 472 -1.60 -3.08 -35.26
CA TRP A 472 -3.03 -2.90 -35.54
C TRP A 472 -3.89 -3.14 -34.30
N GLU A 473 -3.59 -4.16 -33.50
CA GLU A 473 -4.34 -4.53 -32.30
C GLU A 473 -4.37 -3.37 -31.30
N MET A 474 -3.22 -2.74 -31.07
CA MET A 474 -3.10 -1.58 -30.19
C MET A 474 -3.87 -0.38 -30.74
N VAL A 475 -3.64 -0.02 -32.02
CA VAL A 475 -4.26 1.16 -32.65
C VAL A 475 -5.78 1.01 -32.72
N SER A 476 -6.26 -0.18 -33.06
CA SER A 476 -7.69 -0.50 -33.12
C SER A 476 -8.37 -0.44 -31.75
N ALA A 477 -7.71 -0.93 -30.70
CA ALA A 477 -8.21 -0.86 -29.32
C ALA A 477 -8.21 0.57 -28.74
N MET A 478 -7.36 1.44 -29.26
CA MET A 478 -7.25 2.85 -28.86
C MET A 478 -8.09 3.81 -29.70
N ALA A 479 -8.80 3.33 -30.72
CA ALA A 479 -9.56 4.16 -31.64
C ALA A 479 -10.57 5.06 -30.88
N PRO A 480 -10.51 6.39 -31.06
CA PRO A 480 -11.41 7.31 -30.38
C PRO A 480 -12.83 7.22 -30.97
N PRO A 481 -13.86 7.69 -30.23
CA PRO A 481 -15.23 7.76 -30.72
C PRO A 481 -15.36 8.52 -32.05
N SER A 482 -14.53 9.55 -32.26
CA SER A 482 -14.44 10.32 -33.50
C SER A 482 -14.00 9.49 -34.71
N ALA A 483 -13.23 8.42 -34.49
CA ALA A 483 -12.74 7.51 -35.53
C ALA A 483 -13.51 6.19 -35.61
N LYS A 484 -14.56 6.01 -34.80
CA LYS A 484 -15.35 4.76 -34.74
C LYS A 484 -15.81 4.30 -36.12
N LYS A 485 -16.33 5.21 -36.96
CA LYS A 485 -16.78 4.88 -38.33
C LYS A 485 -15.68 4.31 -39.21
N VAL A 486 -14.43 4.76 -39.03
CA VAL A 486 -13.28 4.26 -39.82
C VAL A 486 -12.95 2.83 -39.41
N LYS A 487 -12.94 2.55 -38.10
CA LYS A 487 -12.75 1.20 -37.56
C LYS A 487 -13.89 0.27 -37.97
N ASP A 488 -15.13 0.65 -37.74
CA ASP A 488 -16.32 -0.15 -38.07
C ASP A 488 -16.37 -0.46 -39.58
N ALA A 489 -15.98 0.48 -40.43
CA ALA A 489 -15.91 0.25 -41.88
C ALA A 489 -14.83 -0.77 -42.26
N TYR A 490 -13.70 -0.80 -41.55
CA TYR A 490 -12.65 -1.82 -41.76
C TYR A 490 -13.12 -3.19 -41.26
N ASP A 491 -13.67 -3.26 -40.05
CA ASP A 491 -14.18 -4.51 -39.46
C ASP A 491 -15.23 -5.14 -40.39
N ALA A 492 -16.15 -4.33 -40.95
CA ALA A 492 -17.14 -4.80 -41.92
C ALA A 492 -16.52 -5.28 -43.24
N ARG A 493 -15.35 -4.77 -43.66
CA ARG A 493 -14.62 -5.29 -44.83
C ARG A 493 -13.90 -6.59 -44.50
N GLU A 494 -13.31 -6.70 -43.31
CA GLU A 494 -12.66 -7.93 -42.84
C GLU A 494 -13.69 -9.06 -42.69
N ASP A 495 -14.86 -8.79 -42.12
CA ASP A 495 -15.95 -9.76 -42.02
C ASP A 495 -16.41 -10.26 -43.40
N LYS A 496 -16.53 -9.34 -44.37
CA LYS A 496 -16.86 -9.70 -45.77
C LYS A 496 -15.75 -10.53 -46.41
N PHE A 497 -14.50 -10.16 -46.20
CA PHE A 497 -13.34 -10.92 -46.68
C PHE A 497 -13.34 -12.33 -46.08
N GLN A 498 -13.45 -12.46 -44.77
CA GLN A 498 -13.44 -13.74 -44.07
C GLN A 498 -14.65 -14.61 -44.46
N SER A 499 -15.84 -14.01 -44.61
CA SER A 499 -17.03 -14.71 -45.13
C SER A 499 -16.80 -15.23 -46.56
N CYS A 500 -16.17 -14.43 -47.42
CA CYS A 500 -15.80 -14.86 -48.76
C CYS A 500 -14.77 -16.00 -48.72
N VAL A 501 -13.70 -15.86 -47.93
CA VAL A 501 -12.65 -16.88 -47.76
C VAL A 501 -13.27 -18.19 -47.30
N ASN A 502 -14.08 -18.17 -46.24
CA ASN A 502 -14.73 -19.38 -45.72
C ASN A 502 -15.61 -20.05 -46.78
N ARG A 503 -16.42 -19.27 -47.51
CA ARG A 503 -17.29 -19.79 -48.59
C ARG A 503 -16.50 -20.38 -49.76
N VAL A 504 -15.42 -19.72 -50.19
CA VAL A 504 -14.59 -20.16 -51.32
C VAL A 504 -13.68 -21.32 -50.94
N TRP A 505 -13.20 -21.35 -49.70
CA TRP A 505 -12.32 -22.40 -49.18
C TRP A 505 -13.06 -23.69 -48.82
N ALA A 506 -14.33 -23.62 -48.39
CA ALA A 506 -15.14 -24.78 -48.01
C ALA A 506 -15.01 -26.02 -48.93
N PRO A 507 -15.16 -25.92 -50.27
CA PRO A 507 -15.01 -27.08 -51.15
C PRO A 507 -13.58 -27.65 -51.23
N TYR A 508 -12.56 -26.85 -50.93
CA TYR A 508 -11.16 -27.30 -50.90
C TYR A 508 -10.80 -27.91 -49.54
N GLY A 509 -11.31 -27.34 -48.44
CA GLY A 509 -11.21 -27.91 -47.10
C GLY A 509 -11.77 -29.34 -47.04
N ALA A 510 -12.96 -29.56 -47.60
CA ALA A 510 -13.56 -30.89 -47.69
C ALA A 510 -12.72 -31.91 -48.50
N ARG A 511 -11.89 -31.44 -49.44
CA ARG A 511 -10.95 -32.29 -50.22
C ARG A 511 -9.65 -32.58 -49.46
N LEU A 512 -9.30 -31.76 -48.47
CA LEU A 512 -8.09 -31.90 -47.63
C LEU A 512 -8.27 -32.93 -46.51
N ASP A 513 -9.49 -33.08 -45.97
CA ASP A 513 -9.83 -34.01 -44.88
C ASP A 513 -9.56 -35.50 -45.18
N GLY A 514 -9.23 -35.86 -46.43
CA GLY A 514 -8.79 -37.20 -46.84
C GLY A 514 -7.40 -37.26 -47.49
N ALA A 515 -6.61 -36.18 -47.43
CA ALA A 515 -5.31 -36.07 -48.12
C ALA A 515 -4.12 -35.78 -47.19
N ILE A 516 -4.39 -35.46 -45.92
CA ILE A 516 -3.40 -35.27 -44.86
C ILE A 516 -3.30 -36.56 -44.06
N TRP A 517 -2.08 -37.09 -43.94
CA TRP A 517 -1.82 -38.28 -43.13
C TRP A 517 -1.11 -37.85 -41.86
N THR A 518 -1.75 -38.11 -40.72
CA THR A 518 -1.15 -37.91 -39.40
C THR A 518 -0.52 -39.21 -38.98
N ILE A 519 0.80 -39.23 -38.82
CA ILE A 519 1.49 -40.39 -38.24
C ILE A 519 1.59 -40.13 -36.74
N SER A 520 0.83 -40.90 -35.96
CA SER A 520 0.91 -40.88 -34.50
C SER A 520 1.84 -42.00 -34.06
N THR A 521 2.99 -41.64 -33.49
CA THR A 521 3.92 -42.59 -32.84
C THR A 521 3.68 -42.57 -31.34
N ALA A 522 3.50 -43.75 -30.73
CA ALA A 522 3.26 -43.87 -29.30
C ALA A 522 4.39 -43.20 -28.49
N GLY A 523 4.08 -42.05 -27.88
CA GLY A 523 5.00 -41.29 -27.02
C GLY A 523 5.65 -40.04 -27.64
N GLN A 524 5.32 -39.63 -28.88
CA GLN A 524 5.80 -38.37 -29.48
C GLN A 524 4.68 -37.55 -30.13
N GLN A 525 4.92 -36.24 -30.32
CA GLN A 525 4.01 -35.32 -31.03
C GLN A 525 3.68 -35.84 -32.43
N ASP A 526 2.39 -35.84 -32.77
CA ASP A 526 1.89 -36.19 -34.09
C ASP A 526 2.61 -35.38 -35.19
N VAL A 527 3.25 -36.07 -36.13
CA VAL A 527 3.85 -35.44 -37.31
C VAL A 527 2.88 -35.57 -38.47
N SER A 528 2.29 -34.45 -38.89
CA SER A 528 1.46 -34.38 -40.09
C SER A 528 2.34 -34.27 -41.32
N ILE A 529 2.28 -35.25 -42.23
CA ILE A 529 3.01 -35.22 -43.51
C ILE A 529 2.04 -34.75 -44.60
N GLU A 530 2.30 -33.56 -45.15
CA GLU A 530 1.49 -32.99 -46.23
C GLU A 530 1.82 -33.70 -47.56
N SER A 531 0.86 -34.46 -48.10
CA SER A 531 1.04 -35.13 -49.38
C SER A 531 1.14 -34.13 -50.55
N PRO A 532 1.81 -34.47 -51.68
CA PRO A 532 1.80 -33.64 -52.88
C PRO A 532 0.39 -33.29 -53.37
N ARG A 533 -0.57 -34.20 -53.14
CA ARG A 533 -2.00 -33.99 -53.42
C ARG A 533 -2.60 -32.92 -52.49
N ALA A 534 -2.35 -32.98 -51.19
CA ALA A 534 -2.79 -31.96 -50.24
C ALA A 534 -2.22 -30.57 -50.59
N ARG A 535 -0.93 -30.50 -50.95
CA ARG A 535 -0.27 -29.27 -51.40
C ARG A 535 -0.92 -28.69 -52.65
N LYS A 536 -1.24 -29.54 -53.64
CA LYS A 536 -1.97 -29.13 -54.86
C LYS A 536 -3.35 -28.56 -54.54
N ILE A 537 -4.13 -29.22 -53.67
CA ILE A 537 -5.45 -28.77 -53.25
C ILE A 537 -5.37 -27.42 -52.51
N ARG A 538 -4.39 -27.25 -51.62
CA ARG A 538 -4.16 -26.00 -50.89
C ARG A 538 -3.76 -24.86 -51.84
N ASN A 539 -2.91 -25.13 -52.83
CA ASN A 539 -2.53 -24.14 -53.86
C ASN A 539 -3.72 -23.75 -54.75
N GLU A 540 -4.54 -24.71 -55.18
CA GLU A 540 -5.79 -24.47 -55.94
C GLU A 540 -6.77 -23.62 -55.12
N GLY A 541 -6.97 -23.97 -53.84
CA GLY A 541 -7.80 -23.20 -52.92
C GLY A 541 -7.29 -21.77 -52.73
N ASN A 542 -5.98 -21.59 -52.55
CA ASN A 542 -5.38 -20.27 -52.32
C ASN A 542 -5.52 -19.39 -53.58
N ALA A 543 -5.36 -19.98 -54.76
CA ALA A 543 -5.58 -19.31 -56.04
C ALA A 543 -7.06 -18.92 -56.22
N ALA A 544 -8.00 -19.79 -55.84
CA ALA A 544 -9.43 -19.50 -55.90
C ALA A 544 -9.84 -18.38 -54.94
N VAL A 545 -9.34 -18.41 -53.70
CA VAL A 545 -9.53 -17.33 -52.73
C VAL A 545 -8.97 -16.01 -53.26
N ARG A 546 -7.73 -16.01 -53.78
CA ARG A 546 -7.11 -14.81 -54.34
C ARG A 546 -7.92 -14.22 -55.49
N LYS A 547 -8.49 -15.08 -56.35
CA LYS A 547 -9.31 -14.67 -57.49
C LYS A 547 -10.68 -14.13 -57.09
N ALA A 548 -11.32 -14.73 -56.09
CA ALA A 548 -12.72 -14.42 -55.72
C ALA A 548 -12.86 -13.41 -54.59
N CYS A 549 -11.90 -13.36 -53.66
CA CYS A 549 -11.97 -12.56 -52.42
C CYS A 549 -10.90 -11.46 -52.35
N GLY A 550 -9.92 -11.46 -53.26
CA GLY A 550 -8.78 -10.54 -53.23
C GLY A 550 -7.52 -11.16 -52.61
N SER A 551 -6.38 -10.48 -52.73
CA SER A 551 -5.10 -10.95 -52.20
C SER A 551 -4.90 -10.57 -50.73
N GLU A 552 -4.13 -11.40 -50.01
CA GLU A 552 -3.69 -11.09 -48.65
C GLU A 552 -2.88 -9.78 -48.58
N GLU A 553 -2.15 -9.46 -49.64
CA GLU A 553 -1.38 -8.22 -49.79
C GLU A 553 -2.29 -6.98 -49.90
N SER A 554 -3.41 -7.07 -50.63
CA SER A 554 -4.42 -6.02 -50.67
C SER A 554 -5.06 -5.81 -49.30
N ARG A 555 -5.29 -6.89 -48.55
CA ARG A 555 -5.81 -6.83 -47.18
C ARG A 555 -4.82 -6.15 -46.23
N LYS A 556 -3.55 -6.55 -46.25
CA LYS A 556 -2.48 -5.92 -45.45
C LYS A 556 -2.33 -4.43 -45.78
N THR A 557 -2.45 -4.07 -47.05
CA THR A 557 -2.41 -2.66 -47.49
C THR A 557 -3.61 -1.86 -46.96
N ASP A 558 -4.82 -2.41 -46.98
CA ASP A 558 -6.01 -1.75 -46.42
C ASP A 558 -5.94 -1.65 -44.88
N GLN A 559 -5.44 -2.70 -44.22
CA GLN A 559 -5.18 -2.70 -42.78
C GLN A 559 -4.18 -1.61 -42.41
N GLU A 560 -3.06 -1.51 -43.12
CA GLU A 560 -2.02 -0.50 -42.89
C GLU A 560 -2.55 0.91 -43.16
N ALA A 561 -3.27 1.13 -44.26
CA ALA A 561 -3.88 2.42 -44.57
C ALA A 561 -4.91 2.85 -43.52
N THR A 562 -5.68 1.90 -42.99
CA THR A 562 -6.64 2.15 -41.90
C THR A 562 -5.92 2.43 -40.59
N ARG A 563 -4.87 1.67 -40.28
CA ARG A 563 -4.04 1.84 -39.09
C ARG A 563 -3.45 3.24 -39.02
N VAL A 564 -2.88 3.75 -40.13
CA VAL A 564 -2.33 5.11 -40.21
C VAL A 564 -3.42 6.17 -39.97
N LYS A 565 -4.63 6.00 -40.53
CA LYS A 565 -5.77 6.92 -40.29
C LYS A 565 -6.20 6.93 -38.83
N LEU A 566 -6.31 5.74 -38.21
CA LEU A 566 -6.67 5.61 -36.80
C LEU A 566 -5.59 6.22 -35.90
N LEU A 567 -4.31 6.00 -36.20
CA LEU A 567 -3.18 6.57 -35.47
C LEU A 567 -3.24 8.10 -35.46
N ALA A 568 -3.44 8.72 -36.63
CA ALA A 568 -3.59 10.17 -36.74
C ALA A 568 -4.79 10.71 -35.95
N ALA A 569 -5.92 9.99 -35.94
CA ALA A 569 -7.08 10.37 -35.16
C ALA A 569 -6.83 10.27 -33.64
N ILE A 570 -6.12 9.23 -33.20
CA ILE A 570 -5.70 9.05 -31.81
C ILE A 570 -4.79 10.20 -31.37
N GLU A 571 -3.79 10.56 -32.18
CA GLU A 571 -2.87 11.67 -31.87
C GLU A 571 -3.62 13.00 -31.74
N LYS A 572 -4.52 13.28 -32.68
CA LYS A 572 -5.35 14.49 -32.64
C LYS A 572 -6.22 14.53 -31.37
N GLU A 573 -6.88 13.44 -31.03
CA GLU A 573 -7.76 13.36 -29.85
C GLU A 573 -6.96 13.51 -28.56
N ARG A 574 -5.78 12.87 -28.45
CA ARG A 574 -4.91 12.97 -27.27
C ARG A 574 -4.48 14.41 -27.00
N LEU A 575 -4.14 15.17 -28.04
CA LEU A 575 -3.81 16.59 -27.93
C LEU A 575 -5.01 17.41 -27.43
N VAL A 576 -6.20 17.19 -28.01
CA VAL A 576 -7.44 17.86 -27.59
C VAL A 576 -7.76 17.57 -26.12
N LEU A 577 -7.65 16.31 -25.68
CA LEU A 577 -7.91 15.90 -24.30
C LEU A 577 -6.90 16.50 -23.32
N PHE A 578 -5.61 16.53 -23.70
CA PHE A 578 -4.56 17.15 -22.91
C PHE A 578 -4.80 18.65 -22.75
N ASP A 579 -5.08 19.38 -23.84
CA ASP A 579 -5.33 20.82 -23.80
C ASP A 579 -6.62 21.18 -23.04
N ALA A 580 -7.68 20.37 -23.19
CA ALA A 580 -8.94 20.58 -22.48
C ALA A 580 -8.84 20.36 -20.97
N ALA A 581 -7.86 19.57 -20.51
CA ALA A 581 -7.68 19.25 -19.11
C ALA A 581 -6.75 20.24 -18.37
N LYS A 582 -6.01 21.09 -19.10
CA LYS A 582 -5.13 22.09 -18.49
C LYS A 582 -5.92 23.01 -17.56
N PRO A 583 -5.39 23.33 -16.36
CA PRO A 583 -5.95 24.39 -15.52
C PRO A 583 -6.05 25.68 -16.34
N LYS A 584 -7.23 26.31 -16.33
CA LYS A 584 -7.37 27.64 -16.93
C LYS A 584 -6.59 28.64 -16.07
N PRO A 585 -5.83 29.56 -16.69
CA PRO A 585 -5.04 30.55 -15.98
C PRO A 585 -5.90 31.50 -15.15
#